data_AF-A0A914RA55-F1
#
_entry.id   AF-A0A914RA55-F1
#
_cell.length_a   1.000
_cell.length_b   1.000
_cell.length_c   1.000
_cell.angle_alpha   90.00
_cell.angle_beta   90.00
_cell.angle_gamma   90.00
#
_symmetry.space_group_name_H-M   'P 1'
#
loop_
_entity.id
_entity.type
_entity.pdbx_description
1 polymer ?
#
loop_
_entity_poly.entity_id
_entity_poly.type
_entity_poly.pdbx_seq_one_letter_code
_entity_poly.pdbx_strand_id
1 'polypeptide(L)'
;MDQHCGGCELNLQDCWDAEILTSYGWIECVGNADRACFDLQQHYKATNVKLTAEKKLPEPKTVQVTEIVPNKGVIGKAFKANAKQ
;
A
#
# COMPACT_ATOMS: atom_id res chain seq x y z
N MET A 1 -3.58 18.19 -22.70
CA MET A 1 -3.82 16.99 -21.86
C MET A 1 -2.43 16.60 -21.48
N ASP A 2 -2.05 16.97 -20.26
CA ASP A 2 -0.67 17.17 -19.89
C ASP A 2 -0.31 16.13 -18.85
N GLN A 3 0.73 15.35 -19.15
CA GLN A 3 1.21 14.28 -18.29
C GLN A 3 2.20 14.84 -17.29
N HIS A 4 1.93 14.63 -16.01
CA HIS A 4 2.83 15.02 -14.94
C HIS A 4 3.89 13.94 -14.72
N CYS A 5 5.14 14.24 -15.08
CA CYS A 5 6.28 13.36 -14.83
C CYS A 5 6.69 13.40 -13.35
N GLY A 6 6.27 12.40 -12.56
CA GLY A 6 6.92 11.83 -11.36
C GLY A 6 7.50 12.72 -10.25
N GLY A 7 7.33 14.05 -10.29
CA GLY A 7 7.99 15.02 -9.41
C GLY A 7 7.04 15.86 -8.56
N CYS A 8 5.73 15.83 -8.82
CA CYS A 8 4.74 16.43 -7.93
C CYS A 8 4.46 15.48 -6.76
N GLU A 9 4.57 15.99 -5.53
CA GLU A 9 4.64 15.32 -4.22
C GLU A 9 3.36 14.53 -3.80
N LEU A 10 2.54 14.06 -4.73
CA LEU A 10 1.20 13.52 -4.49
C LEU A 10 1.15 11.99 -4.27
N ASN A 11 2.32 11.33 -4.21
CA ASN A 11 2.46 9.86 -4.13
C ASN A 11 1.66 9.15 -5.23
N LEU A 12 1.79 9.64 -6.46
CA LEU A 12 1.10 9.15 -7.66
C LEU A 12 2.11 8.46 -8.58
N GLN A 13 1.69 7.35 -9.20
CA GLN A 13 2.52 6.69 -10.21
C GLN A 13 2.37 7.37 -11.59
N ASP A 14 1.15 7.82 -11.91
CA ASP A 14 0.86 8.59 -13.12
C ASP A 14 -0.27 9.59 -12.84
N CYS A 15 -0.21 10.76 -13.47
CA CYS A 15 -1.22 11.82 -13.31
C CYS A 15 -1.37 12.60 -14.61
N TRP A 16 -2.61 12.76 -15.05
CA TRP A 16 -2.99 13.39 -16.30
C TRP A 16 -4.00 14.50 -16.06
N ASP A 17 -3.64 15.68 -16.54
CA ASP A 17 -4.46 16.86 -16.37
C ASP A 17 -5.07 17.25 -17.72
N ALA A 18 -6.40 17.27 -17.77
CA ALA A 18 -7.15 17.79 -18.91
C ALA A 18 -7.31 19.29 -18.73
N GLU A 19 -6.46 20.02 -19.42
CA GLU A 19 -6.49 21.48 -19.45
C GLU A 19 -7.33 22.01 -20.62
N ILE A 20 -8.02 23.13 -20.39
CA ILE A 20 -8.71 23.90 -21.44
C ILE A 20 -8.07 25.27 -21.58
N LEU A 21 -7.96 25.75 -22.82
CA LEU A 21 -7.47 27.09 -23.10
C LEU A 21 -8.58 28.13 -22.88
N THR A 22 -8.34 29.07 -21.99
CA THR A 22 -9.23 30.19 -21.68
C THR A 22 -8.54 31.52 -21.97
N SER A 23 -9.25 32.64 -21.79
CA SER A 23 -8.65 33.98 -21.86
C SER A 23 -7.55 34.23 -20.82
N TYR A 24 -7.44 33.38 -19.80
CA TYR A 24 -6.43 33.45 -18.75
C TYR A 24 -5.30 32.42 -18.96
N GLY A 25 -5.29 31.70 -20.08
CA GLY A 25 -4.32 30.64 -20.38
C GLY A 25 -4.92 29.24 -20.24
N TRP A 26 -4.03 28.23 -20.25
CA TRP A 26 -4.40 26.83 -20.00
C TRP A 26 -4.71 26.62 -18.52
N ILE A 27 -5.87 26.03 -18.24
CA ILE A 27 -6.34 25.79 -16.88
C ILE A 27 -6.77 24.33 -16.78
N GLU A 28 -6.28 23.62 -15.77
CA GLU A 28 -6.75 22.28 -15.39
C GLU A 28 -8.26 22.34 -15.05
N CYS A 29 -9.05 21.53 -15.78
CA CYS A 29 -10.46 21.36 -15.47
C CYS A 29 -10.79 19.97 -14.93
N VAL A 30 -9.96 18.97 -15.26
CA VAL A 30 -10.09 17.60 -14.77
C VAL A 30 -8.71 17.00 -14.55
N GLY A 31 -8.42 16.53 -13.33
CA GLY A 31 -7.25 15.73 -13.00
C GLY A 31 -7.59 14.25 -12.86
N ASN A 32 -6.83 13.38 -13.51
CA ASN A 32 -6.95 11.93 -13.39
C ASN A 32 -5.65 11.33 -12.86
N ALA A 33 -5.71 10.69 -11.69
CA ALA A 33 -4.53 10.26 -10.94
C ALA A 33 -4.57 8.75 -10.63
N ASP A 34 -3.50 8.04 -10.99
CA ASP A 34 -3.24 6.68 -10.52
C ASP A 34 -2.42 6.72 -9.22
N ARG A 35 -3.10 6.42 -8.10
CA ARG A 35 -2.52 6.34 -6.76
C ARG A 35 -2.18 4.90 -6.33
N ALA A 36 -2.40 3.92 -7.21
CA ALA A 36 -2.37 2.50 -6.92
C ALA A 36 -3.05 2.14 -5.59
N CYS A 37 -2.29 1.60 -4.62
CA CYS A 37 -2.82 1.15 -3.33
C CYS A 37 -2.51 2.11 -2.18
N PHE A 38 -2.03 3.33 -2.44
CA PHE A 38 -1.58 4.24 -1.39
C PHE A 38 -2.67 4.52 -0.35
N ASP A 39 -3.87 4.92 -0.80
CA ASP A 39 -4.96 5.27 0.11
C ASP A 39 -5.39 4.08 0.97
N LEU A 40 -5.57 2.91 0.36
CA LEU A 40 -5.95 1.68 1.07
C LEU A 40 -4.91 1.26 2.11
N GLN A 41 -3.62 1.38 1.80
CA GLN A 41 -2.54 1.06 2.74
C GLN A 41 -2.51 2.02 3.93
N GLN A 42 -2.70 3.31 3.69
CA GLN A 42 -2.69 4.31 4.75
C GLN A 42 -3.90 4.12 5.68
N HIS A 43 -5.08 3.84 5.13
CA HIS A 43 -6.26 3.50 5.93
C HIS A 43 -6.10 2.18 6.70
N TYR A 44 -5.51 1.15 6.08
CA TYR A 44 -5.19 -0.11 6.77
C TYR A 44 -4.28 0.12 7.99
N LYS A 45 -3.19 0.89 7.82
CA LYS A 45 -2.25 1.19 8.92
C LYS A 45 -2.92 1.95 10.06
N ALA A 46 -3.83 2.87 9.75
CA ALA A 46 -4.50 3.69 10.75
C ALA A 46 -5.61 2.94 11.51
N THR A 47 -6.35 2.06 10.81
CA THR A 47 -7.57 1.43 11.36
C THR A 47 -7.38 -0.03 11.75
N ASN A 48 -6.31 -0.67 11.29
CA ASN A 48 -6.05 -2.11 11.39
C ASN A 48 -7.20 -2.98 10.80
N VAL A 49 -7.99 -2.42 9.89
CA VAL A 49 -9.05 -3.13 9.17
C VAL A 49 -8.53 -3.59 7.82
N LYS A 50 -8.60 -4.89 7.52
CA LYS A 50 -8.10 -5.47 6.26
C LYS A 50 -8.89 -4.95 5.05
N LEU A 51 -8.23 -4.17 4.19
CA LEU A 51 -8.78 -3.57 2.97
C LEU A 51 -8.11 -4.18 1.72
N THR A 52 -8.33 -5.47 1.47
CA THR A 52 -7.72 -6.21 0.34
C THR A 52 -8.76 -7.00 -0.44
N ALA A 53 -8.62 -7.08 -1.76
CA ALA A 53 -9.42 -7.98 -2.59
C ALA A 53 -8.78 -9.38 -2.63
N GLU A 54 -9.62 -10.42 -2.59
CA GLU A 54 -9.18 -11.82 -2.70
C GLU A 54 -9.71 -12.41 -4.00
N LYS A 55 -8.82 -13.01 -4.79
CA LYS A 55 -9.17 -13.70 -6.04
C LYS A 55 -8.88 -15.18 -5.88
N LYS A 56 -9.87 -16.02 -6.18
CA LYS A 56 -9.68 -17.48 -6.20
C LYS A 56 -8.65 -17.85 -7.26
N LEU A 57 -7.70 -18.69 -6.87
CA LEU A 57 -6.75 -19.28 -7.80
C LEU A 57 -7.47 -20.32 -8.69
N PRO A 58 -7.08 -20.48 -9.96
CA PRO A 58 -7.63 -21.51 -10.85
C PRO A 58 -7.48 -22.93 -10.27
N GLU A 59 -6.34 -23.19 -9.62
CA GLU A 59 -6.05 -24.44 -8.94
C GLU A 59 -5.43 -24.16 -7.56
N PRO A 60 -5.77 -24.95 -6.52
CA PRO A 60 -5.22 -24.75 -5.20
C PRO A 60 -3.71 -25.05 -5.19
N LYS A 61 -2.92 -24.11 -4.68
CA LYS A 61 -1.47 -24.27 -4.54
C LYS A 61 -1.11 -24.77 -3.15
N THR A 62 -0.63 -26.00 -3.03
CA THR A 62 -0.05 -26.52 -1.79
C THR A 62 1.41 -26.09 -1.70
N VAL A 63 1.79 -25.41 -0.62
CA VAL A 63 3.17 -24.97 -0.37
C VAL A 63 3.66 -25.66 0.89
N GLN A 64 4.80 -26.38 0.81
CA GLN A 64 5.47 -26.89 2.01
C GLN A 64 6.22 -25.76 2.68
N VAL A 65 5.82 -25.42 3.90
CA VAL A 65 6.48 -24.39 4.71
C VAL A 65 7.10 -25.08 5.92
N THR A 66 8.42 -25.01 6.04
CA THR A 66 9.12 -25.41 7.26
C THR A 66 9.15 -24.21 8.19
N GLU A 67 8.16 -24.13 9.09
CA GLU A 67 8.12 -23.10 10.13
C GLU A 67 8.74 -23.64 11.43
N ILE A 68 9.63 -22.85 12.03
CA ILE A 68 10.10 -23.12 13.38
C ILE A 68 8.95 -22.75 14.31
N VAL A 69 8.40 -23.71 15.05
CA VAL A 69 7.37 -23.47 16.06
C VAL A 69 8.04 -23.33 17.43
N PRO A 70 8.42 -22.11 17.86
CA PRO A 70 9.03 -21.90 19.16
C PRO A 70 8.04 -22.19 20.29
N ASN A 71 8.46 -22.96 21.28
CA ASN A 71 7.69 -23.10 22.52
C ASN A 71 7.80 -21.80 23.33
N LYS A 72 6.85 -20.89 23.09
CA LYS A 72 6.80 -19.55 23.72
C LYS A 72 6.82 -19.61 25.25
N GLY A 73 6.30 -20.69 25.85
CA GLY A 73 6.29 -20.87 27.31
C GLY A 73 7.66 -21.21 27.90
N VAL A 74 8.41 -22.11 27.26
CA VAL A 74 9.78 -22.48 27.69
C VAL A 74 10.74 -21.34 27.40
N ILE A 75 10.65 -20.73 26.21
CA ILE A 75 11.49 -19.60 25.82
C ILE A 75 11.23 -18.38 26.70
N GLY A 76 9.96 -18.05 26.97
CA GLY A 76 9.61 -16.94 27.86
C GLY A 76 10.09 -17.13 29.30
N LYS A 77 10.16 -18.37 29.79
CA LYS A 77 10.75 -18.69 31.11
C LYS A 77 12.28 -18.64 31.08
N ALA A 78 12.92 -19.21 30.06
CA ALA A 78 14.37 -19.29 29.94
C ALA A 78 15.02 -17.91 29.70
N PHE A 79 14.36 -17.01 28.97
CA PHE A 79 14.91 -15.70 28.59
C PHE A 79 14.34 -14.52 29.39
N LYS A 80 13.54 -14.77 30.44
CA LYS A 80 12.94 -13.72 31.30
C LYS A 80 13.97 -12.76 31.91
N ALA A 81 15.19 -13.24 32.18
CA ALA A 81 16.28 -12.45 32.73
C ALA A 81 16.97 -11.53 31.69
N ASN A 82 16.91 -11.90 30.40
CA ASN A 82 17.52 -11.15 29.30
C ASN A 82 16.52 -10.18 28.61
N ALA A 83 15.29 -10.09 29.11
CA ALA A 83 14.22 -9.26 28.53
C ALA A 83 14.25 -7.78 28.98
N LYS A 84 15.13 -7.41 29.92
CA LYS A 84 15.40 -6.03 30.30
C LYS A 84 16.68 -5.55 29.60
N GLN A 85 16.56 -5.12 28.35
CA GLN A 85 17.52 -4.21 27.73
C GLN A 85 16.79 -3.34 26.71
#